data_AF-A0AAX3UAV7-F1
#
_entry.id   AF-A0AAX3UAV7-F1
#
_cell.length_a   1.000
_cell.length_b   1.000
_cell.length_c   1.000
_cell.angle_alpha   90.00
_cell.angle_beta   90.00
_cell.angle_gamma   90.00
#
_symmetry.space_group_name_H-M   'P 1'
#
loop_
_entity.id
_entity.type
_entity.pdbx_description
1 polymer ?
#
loop_
_entity_poly.entity_id
_entity_poly.type
_entity_poly.pdbx_seq_one_letter_code
_entity_poly.pdbx_strand_id
1 'polypeptide(L)' 'MGVLNVRNGKFVLQFRYRGQRCREQTQLHDNKANRNRLERLLKRIEAEIFLDTFDYTSYFPKSPCSVVAKLS' A
#
# COMPACT_ATOMS: atom_id res chain seq x y z
N MET A 1 -2.07 -8.83 6.37
CA MET A 1 -3.25 -9.08 5.54
C MET A 1 -3.79 -7.76 5.03
N GLY A 2 -3.16 -7.26 3.97
CA GLY A 2 -3.63 -6.12 3.20
C GLY A 2 -4.78 -6.52 2.27
N VAL A 3 -5.58 -5.54 1.89
CA VAL A 3 -6.74 -5.69 1.02
C VAL A 3 -6.59 -4.76 -0.18
N LEU A 4 -6.85 -5.27 -1.36
CA LEU A 4 -6.97 -4.48 -2.59
C LEU A 4 -8.45 -4.21 -2.86
N ASN A 5 -8.84 -2.94 -2.83
CA ASN A 5 -10.20 -2.48 -3.11
C ASN A 5 -10.23 -1.63 -4.39
N VAL A 6 -11.43 -1.38 -4.93
CA VAL A 6 -11.64 -0.45 -6.04
C VAL A 6 -12.55 0.69 -5.58
N ARG A 7 -12.14 1.93 -5.82
CA ARG A 7 -12.93 3.14 -5.53
C ARG A 7 -12.88 4.08 -6.72
N ASN A 8 -14.04 4.48 -7.22
CA ASN A 8 -14.17 5.36 -8.39
C ASN A 8 -13.38 4.84 -9.61
N GLY A 9 -13.41 3.54 -9.85
CA GLY A 9 -12.68 2.88 -10.95
C GLY A 9 -11.17 2.78 -10.77
N LYS A 10 -10.63 3.16 -9.60
CA LYS A 10 -9.21 3.12 -9.29
C LYS A 10 -8.92 2.19 -8.12
N PHE A 11 -7.76 1.54 -8.14
CA PHE A 11 -7.37 0.64 -7.05
C PHE A 11 -6.94 1.40 -5.80
N VAL A 12 -7.29 0.83 -4.66
CA VAL A 12 -6.95 1.29 -3.32
C VAL A 12 -6.31 0.15 -2.55
N LEU A 13 -5.04 0.32 -2.19
CA LEU A 13 -4.29 -0.58 -1.33
C LEU A 13 -4.58 -0.22 0.12
N GLN A 14 -5.00 -1.18 0.93
CA GLN A 14 -5.27 -0.98 2.34
C GLN A 14 -4.46 -2.00 3.14
N PHE A 15 -3.58 -1.54 4.03
CA PHE A 15 -2.78 -2.42 4.87
C PHE A 15 -2.48 -1.77 6.22
N ARG A 16 -1.91 -2.53 7.15
CA ARG A 16 -1.45 -2.00 8.44
C ARG A 16 0.07 -2.03 8.49
N TYR A 17 0.66 -0.94 8.94
CA TYR A 17 2.10 -0.81 9.18
C TYR A 17 2.30 -0.08 10.51
N ARG A 18 3.14 -0.64 11.40
CA ARG A 18 3.40 -0.09 12.76
C ARG A 18 2.13 0.30 13.54
N GLY A 19 1.11 -0.57 13.50
CA GLY A 19 -0.17 -0.33 14.19
C GLY A 19 -1.11 0.67 13.51
N GLN A 20 -0.66 1.38 12.47
CA GLN A 20 -1.50 2.34 11.75
C GLN A 20 -2.12 1.74 10.49
N ARG A 21 -3.35 2.15 10.19
CA ARG A 21 -4.05 1.79 8.96
C ARG A 21 -3.66 2.73 7.83
N CYS A 22 -2.91 2.21 6.86
CA CYS A 22 -2.54 2.92 5.64
C CYS A 22 -3.57 2.65 4.53
N ARG A 23 -3.94 3.68 3.77
CA ARG A 23 -4.89 3.58 2.66
C ARG A 23 -4.39 4.40 1.47
N GLU A 24 -3.84 3.69 0.49
CA GLU A 24 -3.21 4.29 -0.67
C GLU A 24 -4.04 4.11 -1.93
N GLN A 25 -4.53 5.21 -2.49
CA GLN A 25 -5.23 5.21 -3.76
C GLN A 25 -4.23 5.36 -4.91
N THR A 26 -4.32 4.46 -5.88
CA THR A 26 -3.51 4.48 -7.11
C THR A 26 -4.25 5.21 -8.23
N GLN A 27 -3.53 5.60 -9.28
CA GLN A 27 -4.13 6.13 -10.51
C GLN A 27 -4.47 5.03 -11.53
N LEU A 28 -4.26 3.76 -11.19
CA LEU A 28 -4.47 2.64 -12.09
C LEU A 28 -5.97 2.31 -12.20
N HIS A 29 -6.43 2.16 -13.42
CA HIS A 29 -7.79 1.71 -13.74
C HIS A 29 -7.97 0.24 -13.41
N ASP A 30 -9.19 -0.12 -13.00
CA ASP A 30 -9.60 -1.50 -12.73
C ASP A 30 -9.53 -2.36 -13.99
N ASN A 31 -8.44 -3.09 -14.14
CA ASN A 31 -8.26 -4.11 -15.15
C ASN A 31 -7.44 -5.28 -14.59
N LYS A 32 -7.51 -6.45 -15.24
CA LYS A 32 -6.91 -7.69 -14.74
C LYS A 32 -5.37 -7.60 -14.63
N ALA A 33 -4.71 -6.91 -15.56
CA ALA A 33 -3.26 -6.76 -15.57
C ALA A 33 -2.76 -5.91 -14.38
N ASN A 34 -3.41 -4.77 -14.15
CA ASN A 34 -3.12 -3.86 -13.04
C ASN A 34 -3.45 -4.52 -11.70
N ARG A 35 -4.57 -5.25 -11.61
CA ARG A 35 -4.92 -6.02 -10.41
C ARG A 35 -3.83 -7.02 -10.04
N ASN A 36 -3.40 -7.86 -10.99
CA ASN A 36 -2.32 -8.84 -10.76
C ASN A 36 -0.99 -8.16 -10.37
N ARG A 37 -0.70 -6.97 -10.90
CA ARG A 37 0.49 -6.19 -10.52
C ARG A 37 0.37 -5.68 -9.08
N LEU A 38 -0.77 -5.14 -8.70
CA LEU A 38 -1.02 -4.60 -7.37
C LEU A 38 -1.13 -5.69 -6.29
N GLU A 39 -1.71 -6.84 -6.60
CA GLU A 39 -1.72 -8.00 -5.69
C GLU A 39 -0.30 -8.50 -5.43
N ARG A 40 0.56 -8.55 -6.44
CA ARG A 40 1.99 -8.89 -6.27
C ARG A 40 2.74 -7.84 -5.44
N LEU A 41 2.48 -6.56 -5.71
CA LEU A 41 3.04 -5.46 -4.92
C LEU A 41 2.62 -5.59 -3.45
N LEU A 42 1.34 -5.86 -3.19
CA LEU A 42 0.81 -6.00 -1.83
C LEU A 42 1.48 -7.16 -1.08
N LYS A 43 1.63 -8.32 -1.73
CA LYS A 43 2.37 -9.46 -1.16
C LYS A 43 3.81 -9.12 -0.83
N ARG A 44 4.49 -8.35 -1.70
CA ARG A 44 5.86 -7.88 -1.45
C ARG A 44 5.92 -6.94 -0.25
N ILE A 45 5.02 -5.97 -0.17
CA ILE A 45 4.90 -5.07 0.99
C ILE A 45 4.69 -5.87 2.26
N GLU A 46 3.81 -6.87 2.26
CA GLU A 46 3.58 -7.72 3.43
C GLU A 46 4.84 -8.49 3.86
N ALA A 47 5.59 -9.04 2.91
CA ALA A 47 6.86 -9.72 3.19
C ALA A 47 7.91 -8.75 3.77
N GLU A 48 8.03 -7.54 3.20
CA GLU A 48 8.96 -6.52 3.69
C GLU A 48 8.55 -6.01 5.09
N ILE A 49 7.25 -5.88 5.38
CA ILE A 49 6.75 -5.52 6.71
C ILE A 49 7.08 -6.62 7.71
N PHE A 50 6.89 -7.88 7.32
CA PHE A 50 7.22 -9.03 8.18
C PHE A 50 8.72 -9.11 8.48
N LEU A 51 9.56 -8.75 7.51
CA LEU A 51 11.01 -8.68 7.67
C LEU A 51 11.52 -7.38 8.32
N ASP A 52 10.60 -6.47 8.71
CA ASP A 52 10.90 -5.12 9.23
C ASP A 52 11.83 -4.28 8.32
N THR A 53 11.78 -4.55 7.01
CA THR A 53 12.58 -3.86 5.97
C THR A 53 11.73 -2.91 5.12
N PHE A 54 10.42 -2.89 5.34
CA PHE A 54 9.51 -2.06 4.58
C PHE A 54 9.67 -0.57 4.92
N ASP A 55 10.10 0.21 3.92
CA ASP A 55 10.12 1.67 3.99
C ASP A 55 8.92 2.26 3.27
N TYR A 56 7.93 2.68 4.05
CA TYR A 56 6.72 3.31 3.55
C TYR A 56 6.98 4.54 2.66
N THR A 57 7.98 5.36 2.98
CA THR A 57 8.25 6.62 2.27
C THR A 57 8.85 6.39 0.88
N SER A 58 9.61 5.31 0.73
CA SER A 58 10.14 4.85 -0.57
C SER A 58 9.03 4.42 -1.53
N TYR A 59 7.99 3.74 -1.02
CA TYR A 59 6.85 3.31 -1.84
C TYR A 59 5.83 4.41 -2.11
N PHE A 60 5.56 5.26 -1.11
CA PHE A 60 4.50 6.27 -1.15
C PHE A 60 5.00 7.66 -0.75
N PRO A 61 5.90 8.28 -1.54
CA PRO A 61 6.56 9.54 -1.17
C PRO A 61 5.62 10.74 -1.07
N LYS A 62 4.43 10.66 -1.67
CA LYS A 62 3.42 11.73 -1.68
C LYS A 62 2.17 11.39 -0.86
N SER A 63 2.20 10.30 -0.09
CA SER A 63 1.01 9.90 0.68
C SER A 63 0.86 10.75 1.94
N PRO A 64 -0.36 11.19 2.30
CA PRO A 64 -0.64 11.81 3.59
C PRO A 64 -0.45 10.86 4.79
N CYS A 65 -0.36 9.54 4.59
CA CYS A 65 0.02 8.59 5.65
C CYS A 65 1.54 8.59 5.93
N SER A 66 2.36 9.31 5.15
CA SER A 66 3.79 9.48 5.40
C SER A 66 4.11 10.18 6.72
N VAL A 67 3.14 10.88 7.33
CA VAL A 67 3.32 11.66 8.55
C VAL A 67 3.67 10.78 9.77
N VAL A 68 3.44 9.46 9.70
CA VAL A 68 3.57 8.59 10.88
C VAL A 68 4.88 7.80 10.94
N ALA A 69 5.69 7.82 9.86
CA ALA A 69 7.05 7.27 9.92
C ALA A 69 8.01 8.12 10.79
N LYS A 70 7.60 9.33 11.22
CA LYS A 70 8.41 10.27 12.01
C LYS A 70 8.09 10.34 13.51
N LEU A 71 7.11 9.59 14.01
CA LEU A 71 6.88 9.52 15.46
C LEU A 71 7.70 8.37 16.05
N SER A 72 8.97 8.71 16.31
CA SER A 72 9.83 8.15 17.34
C SER A 72 9.18 8.26 18.73
#